data_AF-A0A2V6QBN6-F1
#
_entry.id   AF-A0A2V6QBN6-F1
#
_cell.length_a   1.000
_cell.length_b   1.000
_cell.length_c   1.000
_cell.angle_alpha   90.00
_cell.angle_beta   90.00
_cell.angle_gamma   90.00
#
_symmetry.space_group_name_H-M   'P 1'
#
loop_
_entity.id
_entity.type
_entity.pdbx_description
1 polymer ?
#
loop_
_entity_poly.entity_id
_entity_poly.type
_entity_poly.pdbx_seq_one_letter_code
_entity_poly.pdbx_strand_id
1 'polypeptide(L)' 'AALVYQRARARGCRHQHAIRILARAWARILWRCWQDRTPYHVGRHRAAQALAAA' A
#
# COMPACT_ATOMS: atom_id res chain seq x y z
N ALA A 1 -0.51 -6.40 2.03
CA ALA A 1 0.65 -5.70 1.43
C ALA A 1 1.40 -6.53 0.37
N ALA A 2 1.62 -7.83 0.60
CA ALA A 2 2.34 -8.72 -0.33
C ALA A 2 1.75 -8.77 -1.75
N LEU A 3 0.43 -8.67 -1.90
CA LEU A 3 -0.25 -8.83 -3.19
C LEU A 3 0.00 -7.67 -4.17
N VAL A 4 0.24 -6.45 -3.67
CA VAL A 4 0.61 -5.29 -4.51
C VAL A 4 2.01 -5.47 -5.08
N TYR A 5 2.94 -5.98 -4.25
CA TYR A 5 4.29 -6.31 -4.67
C TYR A 5 4.30 -7.46 -5.68
N GLN A 6 3.52 -8.51 -5.43
CA GLN A 6 3.41 -9.63 -6.36
C GLN A 6 2.77 -9.23 -7.70
N ARG A 7 1.71 -8.41 -7.70
CA ARG A 7 1.13 -7.86 -8.95
C ARG A 7 2.12 -6.98 -9.73
N ALA A 8 2.95 -6.19 -9.03
CA ALA A 8 3.98 -5.38 -9.67
C ALA A 8 5.08 -6.25 -10.29
N ARG A 9 5.50 -7.33 -9.62
CA ARG A 9 6.44 -8.32 -10.19
C ARG A 9 5.83 -9.08 -11.37
N ALA A 10 4.56 -9.48 -11.28
CA ALA A 10 3.85 -10.18 -12.35
C ALA A 10 3.68 -9.31 -13.61
N ARG A 11 3.64 -7.98 -13.46
CA ARG A 11 3.64 -7.01 -14.58
C ARG A 11 5.02 -6.81 -15.24
N GLY A 12 6.05 -7.53 -14.82
CA GLY A 12 7.40 -7.40 -15.37
C GLY A 12 8.17 -6.17 -14.87
N CYS A 13 7.66 -5.46 -13.86
CA CYS A 13 8.38 -4.33 -13.28
C CYS A 13 9.60 -4.82 -12.49
N ARG A 14 10.76 -4.20 -12.74
CA ARG A 14 11.98 -4.44 -11.96
C ARG A 14 11.73 -4.17 -10.47
N HIS A 15 12.45 -4.89 -9.61
CA HIS A 15 12.29 -4.86 -8.15
C HIS A 15 12.22 -3.43 -7.56
N GLN A 16 13.11 -2.53 -8.01
CA GLN A 16 13.10 -1.12 -7.58
C GLN A 16 11.80 -0.38 -7.93
N HIS A 17 11.23 -0.65 -9.11
CA HIS A 17 9.98 -0.04 -9.53
C HIS A 17 8.80 -0.56 -8.70
N ALA A 18 8.77 -1.87 -8.41
CA ALA A 18 7.75 -2.47 -7.53
C ALA A 18 7.80 -1.90 -6.11
N ILE A 19 9.01 -1.70 -5.55
CA ILE A 19 9.18 -1.06 -4.23
C ILE A 19 8.68 0.39 -4.26
N ARG A 20 8.98 1.17 -5.31
CA ARG A 20 8.51 2.57 -5.41
C ARG A 20 6.98 2.67 -5.42
N ILE A 21 6.29 1.74 -6.08
CA ILE A 21 4.82 1.67 -6.08
C ILE A 21 4.30 1.41 -4.65
N LEU A 22 4.90 0.46 -3.94
CA LEU A 22 4.56 0.14 -2.57
C LEU A 22 4.83 1.34 -1.63
N ALA A 23 6.02 1.93 -1.72
CA ALA A 23 6.44 3.05 -0.91
C ALA A 23 5.54 4.28 -1.09
N ARG A 24 5.12 4.59 -2.32
CA ARG A 24 4.18 5.70 -2.59
C ARG A 24 2.80 5.47 -1.97
N ALA A 25 2.34 4.23 -1.90
CA ALA A 25 1.09 3.90 -1.22
C ALA A 25 1.23 4.12 0.29
N TRP A 26 2.31 3.63 0.90
CA TRP A 26 2.56 3.78 2.33
C TRP A 26 2.88 5.21 2.76
N ALA A 27 3.61 5.98 1.96
CA ALA A 27 3.93 7.37 2.26
C ALA A 27 2.66 8.24 2.44
N ARG A 28 1.63 8.00 1.62
CA ARG A 28 0.33 8.68 1.78
C ARG A 28 -0.40 8.29 3.06
N ILE A 29 -0.34 7.02 3.44
CA ILE A 29 -0.92 6.52 4.70
C ILE A 29 -0.23 7.18 5.89
N LEU A 30 1.10 7.14 5.92
CA LEU A 30 1.90 7.69 7.00
C LEU A 30 1.69 9.20 7.14
N TRP A 31 1.69 9.92 6.01
CA TRP A 31 1.39 11.36 5.98
C TRP A 31 -0.01 11.65 6.54
N ARG A 32 -1.01 10.84 6.19
CA ARG A 32 -2.37 11.04 6.67
C ARG A 32 -2.52 10.72 8.17
N CYS A 33 -1.89 9.65 8.64
CA CYS A 33 -1.83 9.31 10.07
C CYS A 33 -1.13 10.40 10.88
N TRP A 34 -0.07 11.00 10.34
CA TRP A 34 0.63 12.11 10.97
C TRP A 34 -0.26 13.36 11.06
N GLN A 35 -0.94 13.72 9.97
CA GLN A 35 -1.82 14.88 9.93
C GLN A 35 -3.05 14.73 10.85
N ASP A 36 -3.69 13.56 10.80
CA ASP A 36 -4.92 13.28 11.54
C ASP A 36 -4.63 12.87 13.01
N ARG A 37 -3.34 12.76 13.41
CA ARG A 37 -2.89 12.28 14.74
C ARG A 37 -3.55 10.96 15.17
N THR A 38 -4.04 10.18 14.22
CA THR A 38 -4.81 8.95 14.47
C THR A 38 -3.98 7.73 14.09
N PRO A 39 -3.92 6.68 14.92
CA PRO A 39 -3.26 5.43 14.55
C PRO A 39 -3.85 4.85 13.26
N TYR A 40 -3.02 4.13 12.52
CA TYR A 40 -3.41 3.53 11.24
C TYR A 40 -4.62 2.60 11.40
N HIS A 41 -5.78 3.04 10.87
CA HIS A 41 -7.00 2.23 10.80
C HIS A 41 -7.05 1.47 9.47
N VAL A 42 -6.82 0.15 9.54
CA VAL A 42 -6.97 -0.79 8.40
C VAL A 42 -8.33 -0.67 7.71
N GLY A 43 -9.39 -0.32 8.46
CA GLY A 43 -10.76 -0.15 7.93
C GLY A 43 -10.96 1.06 7.00
N ARG A 44 -10.09 2.07 7.03
CA ARG A 44 -10.19 3.23 6.09
C ARG A 44 -9.43 3.01 4.79
N HIS A 45 -8.64 1.95 4.72
CA HIS A 45 -7.77 1.70 3.60
C HIS A 45 -8.46 0.77 2.59
N ARG A 46 -9.20 1.34 1.64
CA ARG A 46 -9.98 0.57 0.62
C ARG A 46 -9.14 -0.46 -0.14
N ALA A 47 -7.84 -0.18 -0.37
CA ALA A 47 -6.92 -1.11 -1.00
C ALA A 47 -6.51 -2.29 -0.09
N ALA A 48 -6.53 -2.10 1.24
CA ALA A 48 -6.33 -3.19 2.20
C ALA A 48 -7.63 -4.00 2.36
N GLN A 49 -8.80 -3.35 2.36
CA GLN A 49 -10.10 -4.03 2.37
C GLN A 49 -10.30 -4.91 1.12
N ALA A 50 -9.98 -4.41 -0.08
CA ALA A 50 -10.04 -5.18 -1.31
C ALA A 50 -9.04 -6.35 -1.36
N LEU A 51 -8.04 -6.36 -0.48
CA LEU A 51 -7.10 -7.46 -0.31
C LEU A 51 -7.52 -8.44 0.79
N ALA A 52 -8.27 -8.00 1.79
CA ALA A 52 -8.79 -8.85 2.86
C ALA A 52 -10.12 -9.54 2.48
N ALA A 53 -10.84 -9.00 1.49
CA ALA A 53 -12.08 -9.56 0.96
C ALA A 53 -11.87 -10.53 -0.22
N ALA A 54 -10.62 -10.81 -0.59
CA ALA A 54 -10.22 -11.76 -1.64
C ALA A 54 -9.41 -12.90 -1.01
#